data_AF-A0A1F5YHC8-F1
#
_entry.id   AF-A0A1F5YHC8-F1
#
_cell.length_a   1.000
_cell.length_b   1.000
_cell.length_c   1.000
_cell.angle_alpha   90.00
_cell.angle_beta   90.00
_cell.angle_gamma   90.00
#
_symmetry.space_group_name_H-M   'P 1'
#
loop_
_entity.id
_entity.type
_entity.pdbx_description
1 polymer ?
#
loop_
_entity_poly.entity_id
_entity_poly.type
_entity_poly.pdbx_seq_one_letter_code
_entity_poly.pdbx_strand_id
1 'polypeptide(L)'
;MIFFGFVNWFKGADFFVDAYSNIEKILGKKVRFIIAGGKSPTMQDKLFYHKYFASVLEKIYASKNVSITGYVPQEKIGTYFSAADLVVLPYRNFMTASGVFSLVFSYKKPFIVSSEIGEIFDETDFKKAFESAGLKKENVIFSLNKKSCLTVTENVLKDGLKPKMKNVAQIIRRERNYKNTALLYEKLIFNEAIVLNKIPAVGYTKAYEQ
;
A
#
# COMPACT_ATOMS: atom_id res chain seq x y z
N MET A 1 6.06 2.57 13.34
CA MET A 1 5.55 2.71 11.95
C MET A 1 6.02 1.51 11.14
N ILE A 2 5.26 1.08 10.14
CA ILE A 2 5.59 -0.16 9.40
C ILE A 2 5.56 0.04 7.89
N PHE A 3 6.41 -0.72 7.22
CA PHE A 3 6.28 -1.14 5.83
C PHE A 3 5.84 -2.62 5.84
N PHE A 4 4.97 -3.06 4.95
CA PHE A 4 4.47 -4.44 4.95
C PHE A 4 4.58 -5.15 3.59
N GLY A 5 5.02 -6.41 3.64
CA GLY A 5 5.12 -7.31 2.49
C GLY A 5 6.56 -7.54 2.03
N PHE A 6 6.72 -8.29 0.94
CA PHE A 6 8.05 -8.64 0.44
C PHE A 6 8.94 -7.42 0.18
N VAL A 7 10.21 -7.54 0.56
CA VAL A 7 11.24 -6.52 0.33
C VAL A 7 11.56 -6.52 -1.16
N ASN A 8 10.97 -5.56 -1.87
CA ASN A 8 11.05 -5.42 -3.32
C ASN A 8 11.26 -3.96 -3.70
N TRP A 9 12.02 -3.73 -4.78
CA TRP A 9 12.31 -2.39 -5.30
C TRP A 9 11.05 -1.64 -5.69
N PHE A 10 10.11 -2.28 -6.39
CA PHE A 10 8.87 -1.60 -6.80
C PHE A 10 8.00 -1.17 -5.59
N LYS A 11 8.14 -1.81 -4.42
CA LYS A 11 7.43 -1.41 -3.20
C LYS A 11 8.14 -0.29 -2.43
N GLY A 12 9.39 0.01 -2.76
CA GLY A 12 10.16 1.06 -2.08
C GLY A 12 10.73 0.66 -0.72
N ALA A 13 11.07 -0.61 -0.50
CA ALA A 13 11.62 -1.03 0.79
C ALA A 13 12.93 -0.30 1.14
N ASP A 14 13.83 -0.14 0.16
CA ASP A 14 15.04 0.68 0.26
C ASP A 14 14.73 2.15 0.59
N PHE A 15 13.75 2.76 -0.09
CA PHE A 15 13.33 4.13 0.17
C PHE A 15 12.82 4.29 1.61
N PHE A 16 12.04 3.32 2.11
CA PHE A 16 11.57 3.33 3.49
C PHE A 16 12.75 3.35 4.47
N VAL A 17 13.78 2.52 4.26
CA VAL A 17 14.97 2.54 5.12
C VAL A 17 15.68 3.90 5.04
N ASP A 18 15.95 4.41 3.83
CA ASP A 18 16.67 5.67 3.62
C ASP A 18 15.93 6.89 4.21
N ALA A 19 14.61 6.90 4.13
CA ALA A 19 13.78 7.96 4.67
C ALA A 19 13.84 8.03 6.19
N TYR A 20 13.96 6.89 6.89
CA TYR A 20 13.73 6.78 8.33
C TYR A 20 14.92 6.34 9.18
N SER A 21 15.98 5.78 8.59
CA SER A 21 17.13 5.17 9.30
C SER A 21 17.85 6.11 10.26
N ASN A 22 17.77 7.43 10.01
CA ASN A 22 18.42 8.48 10.81
C ASN A 22 17.41 9.31 11.63
N ILE A 23 16.17 8.85 11.77
CA ILE A 23 15.09 9.58 12.45
C ILE A 23 14.80 8.96 13.82
N GLU A 24 15.41 9.46 14.88
CA GLU A 24 15.21 8.90 16.23
C GLU A 24 13.89 9.33 16.88
N LYS A 25 13.39 10.52 16.52
CA LYS A 25 12.16 11.10 17.06
C LYS A 25 11.32 11.72 15.97
N ILE A 26 10.00 11.63 16.11
CA ILE A 26 9.02 12.37 15.30
C ILE A 26 8.06 13.02 16.28
N LEU A 27 7.80 14.33 16.13
CA LEU A 27 6.98 15.13 17.07
C LEU A 27 7.42 14.94 18.53
N GLY A 28 8.74 14.92 18.78
CA GLY A 28 9.33 14.74 20.12
C GLY A 28 9.27 13.32 20.70
N LYS A 29 8.57 12.38 20.06
CA LYS A 29 8.42 11.00 20.54
C LYS A 29 9.42 10.07 19.87
N LYS A 30 10.02 9.14 20.65
CA LYS A 30 10.90 8.09 20.13
C LYS A 30 10.12 7.22 19.14
N VAL A 31 10.71 6.94 17.98
CA VAL A 31 10.09 6.14 16.93
C VAL A 31 10.85 4.85 16.66
N ARG A 32 10.12 3.85 16.17
CA ARG A 32 10.67 2.61 15.61
C ARG A 32 10.02 2.31 14.27
N PHE A 33 10.83 1.80 13.36
CA PHE A 33 10.45 1.45 12.00
C PHE A 33 10.64 -0.05 11.79
N ILE A 34 9.63 -0.69 11.22
CA ILE A 34 9.63 -2.14 10.99
C ILE A 34 9.30 -2.41 9.54
N ILE A 35 10.19 -3.11 8.85
CA ILE A 35 9.90 -3.79 7.59
C ILE A 35 9.31 -5.15 7.98
N ALA A 36 7.99 -5.21 7.99
CA ALA A 36 7.20 -6.40 8.28
C ALA A 36 7.08 -7.25 7.00
N GLY A 37 8.17 -7.95 6.68
CA GLY A 37 8.29 -8.80 5.50
C GLY A 37 9.72 -9.27 5.25
N GLY A 38 9.87 -10.13 4.24
CA GLY A 38 11.14 -10.78 3.91
C GLY A 38 11.35 -10.92 2.41
N LYS A 39 12.15 -11.91 2.02
CA LYS A 39 12.44 -12.22 0.61
C LYS A 39 11.17 -12.51 -0.17
N SER A 40 11.13 -12.09 -1.43
CA SER A 40 10.08 -12.41 -2.38
C SER A 40 10.29 -13.82 -2.92
N PRO A 41 9.35 -14.76 -2.70
CA PRO A 41 9.50 -16.14 -3.16
C PRO A 41 9.57 -16.22 -4.69
N THR A 42 8.91 -15.32 -5.40
CA THR A 42 8.90 -15.26 -6.87
C THR A 42 10.18 -14.69 -7.49
N MET A 43 11.05 -14.07 -6.70
CA MET A 43 12.28 -13.42 -7.19
C MET A 43 13.55 -14.10 -6.64
N GLN A 44 13.38 -15.20 -5.90
CA GLN A 44 14.43 -15.82 -5.10
C GLN A 44 15.60 -16.38 -5.91
N ASP A 45 15.46 -16.55 -7.23
CA ASP A 45 16.50 -17.08 -8.11
C ASP A 45 17.14 -15.98 -8.98
N LYS A 46 16.73 -14.71 -8.79
CA LYS A 46 17.19 -13.59 -9.61
C LYS A 46 18.40 -12.92 -8.97
N LEU A 47 19.56 -12.97 -9.61
CA LEU A 47 20.80 -12.37 -9.09
C LEU A 47 20.65 -10.88 -8.73
N PHE A 48 19.98 -10.09 -9.58
CA PHE A 48 19.72 -8.68 -9.29
C PHE A 48 18.88 -8.48 -8.02
N TYR A 49 17.94 -9.39 -7.75
CA TYR A 49 17.10 -9.35 -6.57
C TYR A 49 17.92 -9.64 -5.31
N HIS A 50 18.81 -10.62 -5.35
CA HIS A 50 19.72 -10.89 -4.23
C HIS A 50 20.58 -9.68 -3.88
N LYS A 51 21.17 -9.03 -4.89
CA LYS A 51 21.97 -7.82 -4.71
C LYS A 51 21.15 -6.70 -4.07
N TYR A 52 19.93 -6.47 -4.57
CA TYR A 52 19.01 -5.49 -4.00
C TYR A 52 18.62 -5.82 -2.56
N PHE A 53 18.20 -7.06 -2.28
CA PHE A 53 17.79 -7.46 -0.94
C PHE A 53 18.96 -7.33 0.06
N ALA A 54 20.17 -7.72 -0.34
CA ALA A 54 21.37 -7.58 0.47
C ALA A 54 21.68 -6.10 0.79
N SER A 55 21.58 -5.20 -0.19
CA SER A 55 21.83 -3.76 0.04
C SER A 55 20.79 -3.12 0.96
N VAL A 56 19.53 -3.57 0.91
CA VAL A 56 18.51 -3.14 1.87
C VAL A 56 18.82 -3.65 3.28
N LEU A 57 19.25 -4.90 3.42
CA LEU A 57 19.63 -5.47 4.71
C LEU A 57 20.82 -4.74 5.34
N GLU A 58 21.84 -4.42 4.55
CA GLU A 58 23.01 -3.64 5.01
C GLU A 58 22.58 -2.31 5.65
N LYS A 59 21.69 -1.57 4.96
CA LYS A 59 21.13 -0.31 5.49
C LYS A 59 20.30 -0.51 6.76
N ILE A 60 19.54 -1.60 6.85
CA ILE A 60 18.75 -1.93 8.05
C ILE A 60 19.68 -2.23 9.22
N TYR A 61 20.72 -3.03 9.02
CA TYR A 61 21.65 -3.41 10.10
C TYR A 61 22.57 -2.25 10.53
N ALA A 62 22.81 -1.28 9.64
CA ALA A 62 23.48 -0.03 10.00
C ALA A 62 22.57 0.95 10.77
N SER A 63 21.26 0.74 10.77
CA SER A 63 20.28 1.62 11.40
C SER A 63 20.04 1.26 12.87
N LYS A 64 19.88 2.28 13.73
CA LYS A 64 19.57 2.09 15.15
C LYS A 64 18.07 1.91 15.45
N ASN A 65 17.20 2.23 14.49
CA ASN A 65 15.76 2.38 14.70
C ASN A 65 14.90 1.66 13.65
N VAL A 66 15.50 1.12 12.58
CA VAL A 66 14.85 0.28 11.58
C VAL A 66 15.16 -1.19 11.85
N SER A 67 14.15 -2.04 11.75
CA SER A 67 14.27 -3.50 11.91
C SER A 67 13.49 -4.23 10.82
N ILE A 68 13.82 -5.49 10.59
CA ILE A 68 13.14 -6.37 9.65
C ILE A 68 12.69 -7.66 10.34
N THR A 69 11.53 -8.16 9.98
CA THR A 69 10.94 -9.36 10.60
C THR A 69 11.28 -10.65 9.85
N GLY A 70 11.61 -10.56 8.57
CA GLY A 70 11.51 -11.71 7.66
C GLY A 70 10.04 -12.00 7.29
N TYR A 71 9.78 -13.18 6.74
CA TYR A 71 8.43 -13.59 6.38
C TYR A 71 7.47 -13.47 7.58
N VAL A 72 6.35 -12.76 7.39
CA VAL A 72 5.32 -12.60 8.41
C VAL A 72 4.21 -13.60 8.12
N PRO A 73 4.02 -14.64 8.96
CA PRO A 73 2.95 -15.59 8.76
C PRO A 73 1.58 -14.96 9.04
N GLN A 74 0.53 -15.53 8.47
CA GLN A 74 -0.81 -14.93 8.40
C GLN A 74 -1.36 -14.54 9.77
N GLU A 75 -1.18 -15.41 10.77
CA GLU A 75 -1.62 -15.22 12.14
C GLU A 75 -0.92 -14.06 12.86
N LYS A 76 0.28 -13.67 12.42
CA LYS A 76 1.04 -12.54 12.99
C LYS A 76 0.74 -11.21 12.30
N ILE A 77 0.09 -11.21 11.13
CA ILE A 77 -0.25 -9.97 10.40
C ILE A 77 -1.06 -9.03 11.29
N GLY A 78 -2.08 -9.56 11.99
CA GLY A 78 -2.92 -8.78 12.88
C GLY A 78 -2.14 -8.10 14.01
N THR A 79 -1.12 -8.75 14.56
CA THR A 79 -0.25 -8.20 15.60
C THR A 79 0.53 -6.99 15.08
N TYR A 80 1.20 -7.10 13.93
CA TYR A 80 2.00 -6.00 13.38
C TYR A 80 1.14 -4.80 12.98
N PHE A 81 0.01 -5.03 12.30
CA PHE A 81 -0.90 -3.95 11.97
C PHE A 81 -1.47 -3.33 13.25
N SER A 82 -1.92 -4.12 14.22
CA SER A 82 -2.48 -3.60 15.48
C SER A 82 -1.49 -2.74 16.26
N ALA A 83 -0.20 -3.09 16.26
CA ALA A 83 0.86 -2.31 16.91
C ALA A 83 1.32 -1.07 16.10
N ALA A 84 0.94 -0.93 14.82
CA ALA A 84 1.42 0.17 13.99
C ALA A 84 0.63 1.48 14.19
N ASP A 85 1.37 2.58 14.37
CA ASP A 85 0.82 3.96 14.35
C ASP A 85 0.61 4.53 12.94
N LEU A 86 1.40 4.07 11.97
CA LEU A 86 1.35 4.46 10.57
C LEU A 86 1.88 3.34 9.68
N VAL A 87 1.21 3.11 8.56
CA VAL A 87 1.67 2.26 7.45
C VAL A 87 2.21 3.15 6.33
N VAL A 88 3.41 2.89 5.83
CA VAL A 88 4.03 3.65 4.75
C VAL A 88 4.09 2.78 3.50
N LEU A 89 3.54 3.27 2.39
CA LEU A 89 3.49 2.58 1.10
C LEU A 89 4.26 3.38 0.03
N PRO A 90 5.61 3.32 0.03
CA PRO A 90 6.47 4.10 -0.86
C PRO A 90 6.64 3.45 -2.24
N TYR A 91 5.54 3.08 -2.88
CA TYR A 91 5.57 2.31 -4.11
C TYR A 91 6.10 3.14 -5.27
N ARG A 92 6.85 2.53 -6.18
CA ARG A 92 7.41 3.19 -7.38
C ARG A 92 6.55 3.05 -8.62
N ASN A 93 5.55 2.17 -8.56
CA ASN A 93 4.69 1.84 -9.68
C ASN A 93 3.26 1.62 -9.19
N PHE A 94 2.30 1.99 -10.04
CA PHE A 94 0.91 1.68 -9.79
C PHE A 94 0.70 0.17 -9.78
N MET A 95 0.17 -0.35 -8.67
CA MET A 95 -0.29 -1.73 -8.58
C MET A 95 -1.71 -1.74 -8.01
N THR A 96 -2.67 -1.81 -8.92
CA THR A 96 -4.12 -1.61 -8.71
C THR A 96 -4.77 -2.64 -7.77
N ALA A 97 -4.06 -3.70 -7.39
CA ALA A 97 -4.57 -4.78 -6.55
C ALA A 97 -3.66 -5.09 -5.36
N SER A 98 -3.22 -4.08 -4.61
CA SER A 98 -2.39 -4.34 -3.43
C SER A 98 -3.23 -4.80 -2.24
N GLY A 99 -3.18 -6.10 -1.92
CA GLY A 99 -3.83 -6.67 -0.72
C GLY A 99 -3.41 -5.99 0.61
N VAL A 100 -2.33 -5.20 0.60
CA VAL A 100 -1.95 -4.36 1.75
C VAL A 100 -3.00 -3.29 2.07
N PHE A 101 -3.69 -2.72 1.08
CA PHE A 101 -4.76 -1.75 1.33
C PHE A 101 -5.93 -2.40 2.08
N SER A 102 -6.30 -3.63 1.71
CA SER A 102 -7.31 -4.41 2.44
C SER A 102 -6.93 -4.60 3.90
N LEU A 103 -5.64 -4.85 4.19
CA LEU A 103 -5.14 -4.94 5.57
C LEU A 103 -5.18 -3.58 6.28
N VAL A 104 -4.69 -2.51 5.65
CA VAL A 104 -4.72 -1.14 6.18
C VAL A 104 -6.13 -0.76 6.60
N PHE A 105 -7.12 -0.97 5.73
CA PHE A 105 -8.52 -0.64 6.05
C PHE A 105 -9.10 -1.59 7.09
N SER A 106 -8.83 -2.90 7.01
CA SER A 106 -9.31 -3.90 7.99
C SER A 106 -8.88 -3.58 9.41
N TYR A 107 -7.64 -3.13 9.59
CA TYR A 107 -7.10 -2.73 10.90
C TYR A 107 -7.27 -1.22 11.18
N LYS A 108 -7.96 -0.49 10.29
CA LYS A 108 -8.25 0.96 10.40
C LYS A 108 -6.98 1.77 10.68
N LYS A 109 -5.89 1.42 10.01
CA LYS A 109 -4.58 2.01 10.28
C LYS A 109 -4.41 3.31 9.52
N PRO A 110 -3.86 4.36 10.14
CA PRO A 110 -3.34 5.49 9.40
C PRO A 110 -2.32 5.00 8.37
N PHE A 111 -2.29 5.66 7.21
CA PHE A 111 -1.40 5.29 6.12
C PHE A 111 -0.90 6.50 5.36
N ILE A 112 0.25 6.39 4.72
CA ILE A 112 0.70 7.35 3.71
C ILE A 112 1.17 6.57 2.48
N VAL A 113 0.97 7.15 1.32
CA VAL A 113 1.28 6.52 0.04
C VAL A 113 2.09 7.44 -0.84
N SER A 114 2.91 6.86 -1.70
CA SER A 114 3.61 7.62 -2.71
C SER A 114 2.67 8.10 -3.82
N SER A 115 3.06 9.16 -4.52
CA SER A 115 2.30 9.74 -5.65
C SER A 115 1.99 8.74 -6.75
N GLU A 116 2.86 7.76 -6.97
CA GLU A 116 2.75 6.73 -8.01
C GLU A 116 1.58 5.77 -7.79
N ILE A 117 1.03 5.73 -6.57
CA ILE A 117 -0.21 5.02 -6.25
C ILE A 117 -1.34 5.95 -5.79
N GLY A 118 -1.15 7.26 -5.85
CA GLY A 118 -2.11 8.26 -5.38
C GLY A 118 -3.38 8.34 -6.23
N GLU A 119 -3.32 7.98 -7.51
CA GLU A 119 -4.46 7.98 -8.44
C GLU A 119 -5.59 7.05 -7.98
N ILE A 120 -5.31 6.05 -7.14
CA ILE A 120 -6.34 5.19 -6.54
C ILE A 120 -7.39 6.00 -5.78
N PHE A 121 -7.02 7.17 -5.24
CA PHE A 121 -7.96 8.01 -4.48
C PHE A 121 -8.89 8.84 -5.36
N ASP A 122 -8.70 8.81 -6.68
CA ASP A 122 -9.61 9.42 -7.65
C ASP A 122 -10.74 8.44 -8.06
N GLU A 123 -10.66 7.16 -7.65
CA GLU A 123 -11.77 6.21 -7.77
C GLU A 123 -12.99 6.70 -6.98
N THR A 124 -14.18 6.40 -7.50
CA THR A 124 -15.44 6.98 -7.01
C THR A 124 -15.70 6.72 -5.52
N ASP A 125 -15.39 5.52 -5.05
CA ASP A 125 -15.61 5.13 -3.66
C ASP A 125 -14.59 5.80 -2.70
N PHE A 126 -13.32 5.88 -3.10
CA PHE A 126 -12.31 6.63 -2.38
C PHE A 126 -12.62 8.12 -2.31
N LYS A 127 -12.97 8.74 -3.44
CA LYS A 127 -13.33 10.16 -3.48
C LYS A 127 -14.47 10.46 -2.50
N LYS A 128 -15.55 9.68 -2.54
CA LYS A 128 -16.69 9.81 -1.61
C LYS A 128 -16.28 9.58 -0.16
N ALA A 129 -15.42 8.60 0.12
CA ALA A 129 -14.95 8.31 1.47
C ALA A 129 -14.10 9.45 2.05
N PHE A 130 -13.20 10.02 1.25
CA PHE A 130 -12.35 11.14 1.63
C PHE A 130 -13.17 12.41 1.88
N GLU A 131 -14.10 12.75 0.97
CA GLU A 131 -15.03 13.86 1.12
C GLU A 131 -15.87 13.72 2.41
N SER A 132 -16.49 12.56 2.63
CA SER A 132 -17.30 12.29 3.82
C SER A 132 -16.51 12.35 5.13
N ALA A 133 -15.22 12.02 5.10
CA ALA A 133 -14.33 12.09 6.26
C ALA A 133 -13.69 13.47 6.45
N GLY A 134 -13.89 14.41 5.53
CA GLY A 134 -13.20 15.71 5.52
C GLY A 134 -11.68 15.58 5.44
N LEU A 135 -11.20 14.57 4.69
CA LEU A 135 -9.79 14.28 4.44
C LEU A 135 -9.48 14.59 2.98
N LYS A 136 -8.40 15.33 2.71
CA LYS A 136 -7.94 15.58 1.34
C LYS A 136 -6.89 14.54 0.94
N LYS A 137 -6.84 14.14 -0.34
CA LYS A 137 -5.86 13.14 -0.80
C LYS A 137 -4.40 13.60 -0.61
N GLU A 138 -4.15 14.90 -0.70
CA GLU A 138 -2.85 15.52 -0.44
C GLU A 138 -2.40 15.38 1.02
N ASN A 139 -3.30 15.03 1.94
CA ASN A 139 -2.95 14.75 3.33
C ASN A 139 -2.29 13.38 3.52
N VAL A 140 -2.40 12.48 2.53
CA VAL A 140 -1.93 11.10 2.62
C VAL A 140 -0.92 10.73 1.53
N ILE A 141 -0.78 11.57 0.52
CA ILE A 141 0.15 11.38 -0.60
C ILE A 141 1.46 12.13 -0.35
N PHE A 142 2.58 11.47 -0.58
CA PHE A 142 3.91 12.08 -0.64
C PHE A 142 4.59 11.80 -1.98
N SER A 143 5.45 12.69 -2.46
CA SER A 143 6.35 12.39 -3.58
C SER A 143 7.53 11.55 -3.08
N LEU A 144 8.10 10.66 -3.92
CA LEU A 144 9.25 9.79 -3.57
C LEU A 144 10.57 10.54 -3.31
N ASN A 145 10.56 11.43 -2.32
CA ASN A 145 11.71 12.08 -1.73
C ASN A 145 11.52 12.14 -0.21
N LYS A 146 12.65 12.14 0.51
CA LYS A 146 12.67 12.07 1.98
C LYS A 146 11.89 13.23 2.64
N LYS A 147 12.06 14.45 2.14
CA LYS A 147 11.42 15.66 2.73
C LYS A 147 9.89 15.56 2.68
N SER A 148 9.33 15.22 1.52
CA SER A 148 7.89 15.05 1.34
C SER A 148 7.34 13.92 2.21
N CYS A 149 7.98 12.75 2.19
CA CYS A 149 7.60 11.59 3.00
C CYS A 149 7.53 11.92 4.50
N LEU A 150 8.56 12.60 5.03
CA LEU A 150 8.62 12.99 6.45
C LEU A 150 7.59 14.08 6.79
N THR A 151 7.36 15.04 5.90
CA THR A 151 6.34 16.10 6.10
C THR A 151 4.95 15.49 6.22
N VAL A 152 4.59 14.58 5.31
CA VAL A 152 3.29 13.92 5.30
C VAL A 152 3.16 12.96 6.49
N THR A 153 4.23 12.27 6.86
CA THR A 153 4.32 11.47 8.10
C THR A 153 3.98 12.30 9.33
N GLU A 154 4.65 13.42 9.52
CA GLU A 154 4.42 14.31 10.66
C GLU A 154 2.98 14.82 10.67
N ASN A 155 2.46 15.23 9.52
CA ASN A 155 1.10 15.72 9.41
C ASN A 155 0.06 14.65 9.79
N VAL A 156 0.23 13.40 9.34
CA VAL A 156 -0.67 12.30 9.73
C VAL A 156 -0.53 11.93 11.21
N LEU A 157 0.66 12.09 11.79
CA LEU A 157 0.91 11.81 13.20
C LEU A 157 0.42 12.93 14.13
N LYS A 158 0.28 14.17 13.64
CA LYS A 158 -0.38 15.27 14.36
C LYS A 158 -1.86 14.96 14.60
N ASP A 159 -2.42 15.63 15.61
CA ASP A 159 -3.80 15.41 16.02
C ASP A 159 -4.80 15.77 14.89
N GLY A 160 -5.88 15.00 14.82
CA GLY A 160 -7.02 15.27 13.93
C GLY A 160 -7.06 14.48 12.62
N LEU A 161 -5.93 14.01 12.06
CA LEU A 161 -5.97 13.21 10.80
C LEU A 161 -6.32 11.75 11.04
N LYS A 162 -5.75 11.10 12.07
CA LYS A 162 -5.99 9.67 12.33
C LYS A 162 -7.47 9.28 12.46
N PRO A 163 -8.33 10.05 13.17
CA PRO A 163 -9.76 9.75 13.22
C PRO A 163 -10.44 9.83 11.84
N LYS A 164 -10.05 10.80 11.01
CA LYS A 164 -10.57 10.92 9.62
C LYS A 164 -10.17 9.71 8.77
N MET A 165 -8.92 9.27 8.86
CA MET A 165 -8.44 8.08 8.14
C MET A 165 -9.16 6.80 8.60
N LYS A 166 -9.47 6.70 9.90
CA LYS A 166 -10.30 5.62 10.44
C LYS A 166 -11.70 5.62 9.84
N ASN A 167 -12.31 6.80 9.66
CA ASN A 167 -13.61 6.93 9.00
C ASN A 167 -13.54 6.52 7.53
N VAL A 168 -12.51 6.97 6.78
CA VAL A 168 -12.26 6.50 5.40
C VAL A 168 -12.18 4.98 5.35
N ALA A 169 -11.39 4.37 6.23
CA ALA A 169 -11.26 2.92 6.29
C ALA A 169 -12.60 2.21 6.57
N GLN A 170 -13.47 2.78 7.41
CA GLN A 170 -14.79 2.22 7.68
C GLN A 170 -15.72 2.31 6.47
N ILE A 171 -15.70 3.44 5.76
CA ILE A 171 -16.49 3.63 4.54
C ILE A 171 -16.02 2.64 3.47
N ILE A 172 -14.72 2.59 3.16
CA ILE A 172 -14.17 1.69 2.14
C ILE A 172 -14.44 0.22 2.46
N ARG A 173 -14.34 -0.19 3.73
CA ARG A 173 -14.72 -1.56 4.13
C ARG A 173 -16.18 -1.89 3.87
N ARG A 174 -17.07 -0.92 4.10
CA ARG A 174 -18.50 -1.09 3.82
C ARG A 174 -18.75 -1.12 2.32
N GLU A 175 -18.13 -0.23 1.54
CA GLU A 175 -18.35 -0.15 0.10
C GLU A 175 -17.76 -1.35 -0.65
N ARG A 176 -16.52 -1.77 -0.31
CA ARG A 176 -15.82 -2.91 -0.93
C ARG A 176 -16.07 -4.26 -0.24
N ASN A 177 -17.21 -4.41 0.45
CA ASN A 177 -17.57 -5.69 1.05
C ASN A 177 -18.01 -6.70 -0.02
N TYR A 178 -17.93 -7.99 0.29
CA TYR A 178 -18.25 -9.07 -0.65
C TYR A 178 -19.61 -8.91 -1.34
N LYS A 179 -20.67 -8.54 -0.61
CA LYS A 179 -22.02 -8.38 -1.17
C LYS A 179 -22.08 -7.30 -2.24
N ASN A 180 -21.34 -6.21 -2.07
CA ASN A 180 -21.31 -5.11 -3.03
C ASN A 180 -20.39 -5.44 -4.21
N THR A 181 -19.17 -5.91 -3.92
CA THR A 181 -18.15 -6.17 -4.94
C THR A 181 -18.53 -7.34 -5.84
N ALA A 182 -19.12 -8.40 -5.29
CA ALA A 182 -19.55 -9.56 -6.07
C ALA A 182 -20.63 -9.18 -7.10
N LEU A 183 -21.61 -8.36 -6.72
CA LEU A 183 -22.65 -7.88 -7.64
C LEU A 183 -22.08 -7.02 -8.78
N LEU A 184 -21.10 -6.16 -8.49
CA LEU A 184 -20.42 -5.37 -9.52
C LEU A 184 -19.63 -6.26 -10.48
N TYR A 185 -18.96 -7.28 -9.94
CA TYR A 185 -18.18 -8.23 -10.72
C TYR A 185 -19.07 -9.12 -11.60
N GLU A 186 -20.19 -9.59 -11.06
CA GLU A 186 -21.21 -10.34 -11.79
C GLU A 186 -21.76 -9.51 -12.97
N LYS A 187 -22.19 -8.27 -12.71
CA LYS A 187 -22.61 -7.34 -13.77
C LYS A 187 -21.53 -7.15 -14.83
N LEU A 188 -20.27 -7.00 -14.43
CA LEU A 188 -19.16 -6.80 -15.36
C LEU A 188 -18.92 -8.02 -16.26
N ILE A 189 -18.93 -9.23 -15.70
CA ILE A 189 -18.73 -10.47 -16.45
C ILE A 189 -19.87 -10.73 -17.43
N PHE A 190 -21.10 -10.47 -17.01
CA PHE A 190 -22.30 -10.72 -17.82
C PHE A 190 -22.75 -9.51 -18.64
N ASN A 191 -22.00 -8.39 -18.63
CA ASN A 191 -22.26 -7.26 -19.52
C ASN A 191 -22.03 -7.67 -20.96
N GLU A 192 -22.95 -7.28 -21.84
CA GLU A 192 -22.76 -7.48 -23.29
C GLU A 192 -21.52 -6.74 -23.77
N ALA A 193 -20.78 -7.37 -24.69
CA ALA A 193 -19.64 -6.72 -25.33
C ALA A 193 -20.12 -5.49 -26.11
N ILE A 194 -19.44 -4.36 -25.95
CA ILE A 194 -19.72 -3.16 -26.74
C ILE A 194 -19.42 -3.48 -28.21
N VAL A 195 -20.46 -3.45 -29.03
CA VAL A 195 -20.35 -3.67 -30.48
C VAL A 195 -19.91 -2.37 -31.15
N LEU A 196 -18.62 -2.28 -31.52
CA LEU A 196 -18.12 -1.18 -32.35
C LEU A 196 -18.30 -1.58 -33.82
N ASN A 197 -19.02 -0.76 -34.60
CA ASN A 197 -19.26 -0.95 -36.04
C ASN A 197 -19.94 -2.27 -36.47
N LYS A 198 -20.92 -2.79 -35.69
CA LYS A 198 -21.62 -4.07 -35.96
C LYS A 198 -20.72 -5.31 -36.02
N ILE A 199 -19.45 -5.19 -35.64
CA ILE A 199 -18.53 -6.30 -35.48
C ILE A 199 -18.42 -6.54 -33.98
N PRO A 200 -18.96 -7.65 -33.45
CA PRO A 200 -18.73 -8.01 -32.06
C PRO A 200 -17.22 -8.08 -31.80
N ALA A 201 -16.76 -7.61 -30.63
CA ALA A 201 -15.40 -7.86 -30.19
C ALA A 201 -15.14 -9.37 -30.28
N VAL A 202 -14.19 -9.75 -31.15
CA VAL A 202 -13.99 -11.13 -31.62
C VAL A 202 -14.11 -12.11 -30.45
N GLY A 203 -15.21 -12.87 -30.42
CA GLY A 203 -15.31 -14.01 -29.51
C GLY A 203 -14.14 -14.94 -29.80
N TYR A 204 -13.54 -15.52 -28.77
CA TYR A 204 -12.43 -16.47 -28.89
C TYR A 204 -12.81 -17.67 -29.77
N THR A 205 -12.80 -17.52 -31.09
CA THR A 205 -12.95 -18.60 -32.05
C THR A 205 -11.57 -19.19 -32.25
N LYS A 206 -11.34 -20.32 -31.56
CA LYS A 206 -10.43 -21.43 -31.92
C LYS A 206 -9.16 -21.00 -32.68
N ALA A 207 -8.12 -20.60 -31.94
CA ALA A 207 -6.76 -20.45 -32.47
C ALA A 207 -5.85 -21.64 -32.12
N TYR A 208 -6.39 -22.85 -31.98
CA TYR A 208 -5.64 -24.07 -31.61
C TYR A 208 -5.98 -25.27 -32.51
N GLU A 209 -6.11 -25.06 -33.82
CA GLU A 209 -6.05 -26.14 -34.79
C GLU A 209 -5.23 -25.69 -36.01
N GLN A 210 -3.90 -25.77 -35.89
CA GLN A 210 -2.95 -26.11 -36.98
C GLN A 210 -1.73 -26.80 -36.36
#